data_AF-A0A0Q3VGX2-F1
#
_entry.id   AF-A0A0Q3VGX2-F1
#
_cell.length_a   1.000
_cell.length_b   1.000
_cell.length_c   1.000
_cell.angle_alpha   90.00
_cell.angle_beta   90.00
_cell.angle_gamma   90.00
#
_symmetry.space_group_name_H-M   'P 1'
#
loop_
_entity.id
_entity.type
_entity.pdbx_description
1 polymer ?
#
loop_
_entity_poly.entity_id
_entity_poly.type
_entity_poly.pdbx_seq_one_letter_code
_entity_poly.pdbx_strand_id
1 'polypeptide(L)' 'MTNQVQTCKACGSTKFTKGRLDGYAKVRPINKTFSLGSNLILTFCKKCGEVSSMKVEKPNKF' A
#
# COMPACT_ATOMS: atom_id res chain seq x y z
N MET A 1 -12.97 23.06 7.28
CA MET A 1 -12.14 21.96 6.74
C MET A 1 -12.32 20.76 7.66
N THR A 2 -13.06 19.74 7.25
CA THR A 2 -13.34 18.57 8.11
C THR A 2 -12.13 17.64 8.06
N ASN A 3 -11.33 17.62 9.13
CA ASN A 3 -10.26 16.63 9.30
C ASN A 3 -10.92 15.26 9.52
N GLN A 4 -11.10 14.50 8.45
CA GLN A 4 -11.53 13.10 8.50
C GLN A 4 -10.38 12.28 9.08
N VAL A 5 -10.40 12.03 10.40
CA VAL A 5 -9.41 11.19 11.06
C VAL A 5 -9.63 9.75 10.61
N GLN A 6 -8.71 9.24 9.80
CA GLN A 6 -8.74 7.88 9.32
C GLN A 6 -8.71 6.90 10.50
N THR A 7 -9.77 6.12 10.64
CA THR A 7 -9.95 5.14 11.71
C THR A 7 -9.98 3.73 11.14
N CYS A 8 -9.30 2.79 11.80
CA CYS A 8 -9.29 1.39 11.41
C CYS A 8 -10.70 0.80 11.58
N LYS A 9 -11.26 0.29 10.49
CA LYS A 9 -12.60 -0.30 10.46
C LYS A 9 -12.72 -1.58 11.30
N ALA A 10 -11.60 -2.28 11.51
CA ALA A 10 -11.58 -3.54 12.27
C ALA A 10 -11.44 -3.36 13.79
N CYS A 11 -10.70 -2.35 14.26
CA CYS A 11 -10.39 -2.21 15.71
C CYS A 11 -10.53 -0.79 16.29
N GLY A 12 -10.98 0.18 15.50
CA GLY A 12 -11.17 1.57 15.95
C GLY A 12 -9.87 2.36 16.18
N SER A 13 -8.69 1.77 15.95
CA SER A 13 -7.41 2.47 16.09
C SER A 13 -7.19 3.51 15.01
N THR A 14 -6.60 4.66 15.35
CA THR A 14 -6.13 5.69 14.40
C THR A 14 -4.66 5.55 14.05
N LYS A 15 -3.96 4.55 14.63
CA LYS A 15 -2.53 4.32 14.38
C LYS A 15 -2.33 3.46 13.13
N PHE A 16 -1.84 4.08 12.07
CA PHE A 16 -1.45 3.42 10.83
C PHE A 16 0.06 3.49 10.61
N THR A 17 0.58 2.49 9.91
CA THR A 17 1.98 2.46 9.46
C THR A 17 2.05 1.95 8.03
N LYS A 18 3.24 2.01 7.42
CA LYS A 18 3.48 1.59 6.05
C LYS A 18 4.44 0.41 6.01
N GLY A 19 4.21 -0.48 5.06
CA GLY A 19 5.08 -1.60 4.75
C GLY A 19 5.21 -1.77 3.24
N ARG A 20 6.24 -2.48 2.81
CA ARG A 20 6.46 -2.84 1.42
C ARG A 20 6.35 -4.35 1.28
N LEU A 21 5.75 -4.80 0.19
CA LEU A 21 5.83 -6.20 -0.19
C LEU A 21 7.17 -6.46 -0.88
N ASP A 22 7.89 -7.47 -0.40
CA ASP A 22 9.19 -7.87 -0.92
C ASP A 22 9.10 -9.07 -1.88
N GLY A 23 10.21 -9.42 -2.52
CA GLY A 23 10.29 -10.51 -3.49
C GLY A 23 9.58 -10.21 -4.81
N TYR A 24 8.73 -11.15 -5.27
CA TYR A 24 8.04 -11.08 -6.56
C TYR A 24 6.76 -10.22 -6.55
N ALA A 25 6.39 -9.61 -5.42
CA ALA A 25 5.19 -8.78 -5.26
C ALA A 25 5.33 -7.37 -5.86
N LYS A 26 5.78 -7.30 -7.12
CA LYS A 26 5.92 -6.06 -7.89
C LYS A 26 4.84 -5.98 -8.96
N VAL A 27 4.26 -4.80 -9.12
CA VAL A 27 3.42 -4.50 -10.28
C VAL A 27 4.32 -4.34 -11.50
N ARG A 28 3.99 -5.00 -12.61
CA ARG A 28 4.73 -4.91 -13.88
C ARG A 28 3.78 -4.61 -15.05
N PRO A 29 4.22 -3.82 -16.05
CA PRO A 29 3.41 -3.60 -17.24
C PRO A 29 3.26 -4.92 -18.00
N ILE A 30 2.05 -5.22 -18.46
CA ILE A 30 1.73 -6.48 -19.15
C ILE A 30 2.64 -6.69 -20.38
N ASN A 31 2.96 -5.61 -21.10
CA ASN A 31 3.71 -5.65 -22.36
C ASN A 31 5.22 -5.31 -22.22
N LYS A 32 5.78 -5.27 -21.00
CA LYS A 32 7.23 -5.00 -20.79
C LYS A 32 7.88 -6.14 -20.00
N THR A 33 8.34 -7.15 -20.74
CA THR A 33 9.00 -8.35 -20.21
C THR A 33 10.26 -8.07 -19.37
N PHE A 34 11.01 -7.01 -19.70
CA PHE A 34 12.24 -6.62 -19.00
C PHE A 34 12.06 -5.54 -17.93
N SER A 35 10.83 -5.31 -17.44
CA SER A 35 10.57 -4.29 -16.42
C SER A 35 11.03 -4.72 -15.01
N LEU A 36 11.74 -3.82 -14.32
CA LEU A 36 12.02 -3.95 -12.88
C LEU A 36 10.77 -3.80 -12.00
N GLY A 37 9.64 -3.41 -12.60
CA GLY A 37 8.36 -3.18 -11.94
C GLY A 37 8.34 -1.99 -10.99
N SER A 38 7.27 -1.91 -10.21
CA SER A 38 7.10 -1.02 -9.07
C SER A 38 6.67 -1.81 -7.85
N ASN A 39 7.14 -1.41 -6.68
CA ASN A 39 6.74 -2.03 -5.43
C ASN A 39 5.30 -1.66 -5.07
N LEU A 40 4.71 -2.48 -4.22
CA LEU A 40 3.43 -2.22 -3.56
C LEU A 40 3.70 -1.73 -2.14
N ILE A 41 3.15 -0.57 -1.81
CA ILE A 41 3.18 0.01 -0.47
C ILE A 41 1.83 -0.24 0.18
N LEU A 42 1.85 -0.95 1.31
CA LEU A 42 0.72 -1.15 2.17
C LEU A 42 0.65 -0.02 3.19
N THR A 43 -0.55 0.47 3.46
CA THR A 43 -0.84 1.22 4.68
C THR A 43 -1.79 0.38 5.51
N PHE A 44 -1.37 0.02 6.71
CA PHE A 44 -2.11 -0.91 7.56
C PHE A 44 -2.13 -0.45 9.02
N CYS A 45 -3.10 -0.95 9.76
CA CYS A 45 -3.27 -0.62 11.17
C CYS A 45 -2.12 -1.23 11.97
N LYS A 46 -1.34 -0.38 12.67
CA LYS A 46 -0.24 -0.85 13.51
C LYS A 46 -0.72 -1.70 14.70
N LYS A 47 -2.01 -1.57 15.09
CA LYS A 47 -2.58 -2.28 16.24
C LYS A 47 -3.04 -3.70 15.89
N CYS A 48 -3.78 -3.88 14.80
CA CYS A 48 -4.41 -5.17 14.47
C CYS A 48 -4.03 -5.75 13.11
N GLY A 49 -3.22 -5.05 12.31
CA GLY A 49 -2.77 -5.54 10.99
C GLY A 49 -3.72 -5.26 9.82
N GLU A 50 -4.93 -4.74 10.07
CA GLU A 50 -5.91 -4.45 9.01
C GLU A 50 -5.34 -3.53 7.92
N VAL A 51 -5.36 -3.98 6.66
CA VAL A 51 -4.85 -3.21 5.52
C VAL A 51 -5.88 -2.18 5.10
N SER A 52 -5.52 -0.90 5.20
CA SER A 52 -6.40 0.20 4.78
C SER A 52 -6.23 0.59 3.32
N SER A 53 -5.04 0.41 2.75
CA SER A 53 -4.82 0.63 1.32
C SER A 53 -3.55 -0.06 0.84
N MET A 54 -3.51 -0.31 -0.47
CA MET A 54 -2.34 -0.81 -1.20
C MET A 54 -2.13 0.09 -2.42
N LYS A 55 -0.91 0.60 -2.59
CA LYS A 55 -0.58 1.58 -3.65
C LYS A 55 0.66 1.18 -4.41
N VAL A 56 0.67 1.46 -5.71
CA VAL A 56 1.87 1.36 -6.55
C VAL A 56 2.81 2.51 -6.19
N GLU A 57 4.06 2.20 -5.84
CA GLU A 57 5.06 3.21 -5.44
C GLU A 57 5.43 4.18 -6.56
N LYS A 58 5.54 3.68 -7.81
CA LYS A 58 5.98 4.43 -9.00
C LYS A 58 5.00 4.21 -10.16
N PRO A 59 3.78 4.79 -10.09
CA PRO A 59 2.75 4.60 -11.11
C PRO A 59 3.14 5.21 -12.46
N ASN A 60 3.98 6.23 -12.49
CA ASN A 60 4.50 6.89 -13.71
C ASN A 60 5.43 6.02 -14.58
N LYS A 61 5.72 4.77 -14.17
CA LYS A 61 6.51 3.80 -14.97
C LYS A 61 5.67 2.99 -15.97
N PHE A 62 4.36 3.19 -15.95
CA PHE A 62 3.36 2.47 -16.72
C PHE A 62 2.75 3.44 -17.73
#